data_AF-A0A0R3TZV2-F1
#
_entry.id   AF-A0A0R3TZV2-F1
#
_cell.length_a   1.000
_cell.length_b   1.000
_cell.length_c   1.000
_cell.angle_alpha   90.00
_cell.angle_beta   90.00
_cell.angle_gamma   90.00
#
_symmetry.space_group_name_H-M   'P 1'
#
loop_
_entity.id
_entity.type
_entity.pdbx_description
1 polymer ?
#
loop_
_entity_poly.entity_id
_entity_poly.type
_entity_poly.pdbx_seq_one_letter_code
_entity_poly.pdbx_strand_id
1 'polypeptide(L)'
;MALKIYANLHCKLLLGYAKGADYSPGMRFTGAAVGQHSWNAVLVDGTWHLIDCHWAARRLIVKRASVENVRYILDTFYFLTNPSQLIYTHFPHDKDWQLLHHPITLEARLFLFYLYWHFSSFIIDYKCVTFKYFLP
;
A
#
# COMPACT_ATOMS: atom_id res chain seq x y z
N MET A 1 -0.14 -16.66 3.81
CA MET A 1 0.13 -18.12 3.80
C MET A 1 -1.13 -18.95 3.59
N ALA A 2 -2.29 -18.60 4.15
CA ALA A 2 -3.56 -19.34 4.00
C ALA A 2 -4.07 -19.47 2.54
N LEU A 3 -3.94 -18.43 1.71
CA LEU A 3 -4.40 -18.44 0.30
C LEU A 3 -3.79 -19.55 -0.55
N LYS A 4 -2.53 -19.91 -0.30
CA LYS A 4 -1.83 -20.97 -1.05
C LYS A 4 -2.40 -22.36 -0.76
N ILE A 5 -2.82 -22.60 0.48
CA ILE A 5 -3.23 -23.93 0.95
C ILE A 5 -4.68 -24.21 0.56
N TYR A 6 -5.56 -23.22 0.61
CA TYR A 6 -7.00 -23.44 0.44
C TYR A 6 -7.56 -23.11 -0.95
N ALA A 7 -6.92 -22.23 -1.71
CA ALA A 7 -7.44 -21.77 -3.00
C ALA A 7 -6.61 -22.25 -4.20
N ASN A 8 -5.57 -23.06 -3.99
CA ASN A 8 -4.59 -23.46 -5.01
C ASN A 8 -3.97 -22.28 -5.78
N LEU A 9 -3.90 -21.10 -5.14
CA LEU A 9 -3.34 -19.89 -5.72
C LEU A 9 -1.87 -19.75 -5.33
N HIS A 10 -1.00 -19.47 -6.29
CA HIS A 10 0.38 -19.13 -5.96
C HIS A 10 0.40 -17.80 -5.21
N CYS A 11 0.98 -17.80 -4.02
CA CYS A 11 1.04 -16.62 -3.16
C CYS A 11 2.46 -16.43 -2.61
N LYS A 12 2.93 -15.19 -2.60
CA LYS A 12 4.20 -14.78 -2.00
C LYS A 12 3.96 -13.75 -0.90
N LEU A 13 4.65 -13.90 0.23
CA LEU A 13 4.74 -12.85 1.25
C LEU A 13 5.82 -11.86 0.82
N LEU A 14 5.47 -10.59 0.78
CA LEU A 14 6.37 -9.49 0.47
C LEU A 14 6.67 -8.72 1.75
N LEU A 15 7.94 -8.37 1.92
CA LEU A 15 8.41 -7.52 3.00
C LEU A 15 8.88 -6.20 2.41
N GLY A 16 8.62 -5.10 3.11
CA GLY A 16 9.01 -3.78 2.64
C GLY A 16 8.63 -2.69 3.60
N TYR A 17 8.58 -1.47 3.07
CA TYR A 17 8.19 -0.29 3.81
C TYR A 17 6.79 0.16 3.41
N ALA A 18 5.90 0.39 4.38
CA ALA A 18 4.63 1.05 4.17
C ALA A 18 4.55 2.40 4.90
N LYS A 19 3.95 3.40 4.25
CA LYS A 19 3.69 4.73 4.83
C LYS A 19 2.19 4.91 5.10
N GLY A 20 1.79 4.69 6.35
CA GLY A 20 0.41 4.80 6.81
C GLY A 20 -0.01 6.23 7.17
N ALA A 21 -1.23 6.37 7.71
CA ALA A 21 -1.82 7.65 8.13
C ALA A 21 -1.07 8.36 9.27
N ASP A 22 -0.17 7.66 9.94
CA ASP A 22 0.71 8.12 11.00
C ASP A 22 2.05 8.70 10.50
N TYR A 23 2.29 8.69 9.19
CA TYR A 23 3.50 9.26 8.60
C TYR A 23 3.41 10.79 8.41
N SER A 24 4.26 11.54 9.11
CA SER A 24 4.42 12.99 8.93
C SER A 24 5.58 13.33 7.98
N PRO A 25 5.43 14.31 7.07
CA PRO A 25 6.54 14.84 6.28
C PRO A 25 7.72 15.24 7.16
N GLY A 26 8.92 14.74 6.86
CA GLY A 26 10.13 14.99 7.65
C GLY A 26 10.51 13.89 8.66
N MET A 27 9.65 12.87 8.89
CA MET A 27 10.07 11.69 9.64
C MET A 27 11.23 10.98 8.93
N ARG A 28 12.40 10.96 9.57
CA ARG A 28 13.57 10.19 9.14
C ARG A 28 13.43 8.77 9.66
N PHE A 29 13.86 7.78 8.87
CA PHE A 29 13.92 6.38 9.29
C PHE A 29 15.07 6.17 10.29
N THR A 30 14.96 6.72 11.49
CA THR A 30 15.91 6.51 12.58
C THR A 30 15.47 5.28 13.37
N GLY A 31 15.82 4.10 12.87
CA GLY A 31 15.58 2.81 13.53
C GLY A 31 15.07 1.74 12.57
N ALA A 32 15.55 0.51 12.75
CA ALA A 32 15.30 -0.63 11.85
C ALA A 32 13.82 -1.06 11.73
N ALA A 33 12.90 -0.49 12.53
CA ALA A 33 11.51 -0.92 12.63
C ALA A 33 10.48 0.07 12.08
N VAL A 34 10.84 1.33 11.81
CA VAL A 34 9.83 2.35 11.40
C VAL A 34 9.39 2.11 9.97
N GLY A 35 8.07 1.90 9.79
CA GLY A 35 7.45 1.69 8.48
C GLY A 35 7.64 0.29 7.90
N GLN A 36 8.23 -0.67 8.63
CA GLN A 36 8.28 -2.07 8.20
C GLN A 36 6.87 -2.64 8.09
N HIS A 37 6.55 -3.26 6.96
CA HIS A 37 5.25 -3.86 6.71
C HIS A 37 5.37 -5.07 5.78
N SER A 38 4.31 -5.86 5.74
CA SER A 38 4.22 -7.04 4.88
C SER A 38 2.86 -7.15 4.22
N TRP A 39 2.87 -7.50 2.95
CA TRP A 39 1.66 -7.73 2.15
C TRP A 39 1.87 -8.95 1.26
N ASN A 40 0.89 -9.29 0.43
CA ASN A 40 0.93 -10.47 -0.41
C ASN A 40 0.95 -10.12 -1.89
N ALA A 41 1.62 -10.97 -2.67
CA ALA A 41 1.38 -11.08 -4.09
C ALA A 41 0.67 -12.40 -4.38
N VAL A 42 -0.28 -12.40 -5.30
CA VAL A 42 -1.00 -13.59 -5.77
C VAL A 42 -0.92 -13.70 -7.29
N LEU A 43 -0.78 -14.92 -7.80
CA LEU A 43 -0.81 -15.19 -9.23
C LEU A 43 -2.24 -15.53 -9.64
N VAL A 44 -2.82 -14.74 -10.53
CA VAL A 44 -4.16 -14.94 -11.10
C VAL A 44 -4.03 -14.82 -12.61
N ASP A 45 -4.51 -15.81 -13.35
CA ASP A 45 -4.46 -15.86 -14.82
C ASP A 45 -3.07 -15.54 -15.40
N GLY A 46 -2.03 -16.12 -14.78
CA GLY A 46 -0.63 -15.94 -15.20
C GLY A 46 -0.01 -14.59 -14.83
N THR A 47 -0.73 -13.71 -14.14
CA THR A 47 -0.27 -12.36 -13.79
C THR A 47 -0.21 -12.17 -12.27
N TRP A 48 0.88 -11.57 -11.79
CA TRP A 48 1.06 -11.26 -10.37
C TRP A 48 0.31 -9.99 -9.97
N HIS A 49 -0.44 -10.06 -8.88
CA HIS A 49 -1.24 -8.96 -8.35
C HIS A 49 -0.91 -8.74 -6.88
N LEU A 50 -0.94 -7.48 -6.44
CA LEU A 50 -0.62 -7.08 -5.07
C LEU A 50 -1.89 -6.97 -4.22
N ILE A 51 -1.85 -7.49 -3.00
CA ILE A 51 -2.93 -7.47 -2.03
C ILE A 51 -2.37 -7.14 -0.65
N ASP A 52 -2.97 -6.17 0.03
CA ASP A 52 -2.73 -5.90 1.45
C ASP A 52 -3.98 -6.15 2.28
N CYS A 53 -4.09 -7.35 2.85
CA CYS A 53 -5.24 -7.71 3.69
C CYS A 53 -5.31 -6.90 4.99
N HIS A 54 -4.18 -6.41 5.49
CA HIS A 54 -4.15 -5.66 6.76
C HIS A 54 -4.75 -4.27 6.56
N TRP A 55 -4.36 -3.57 5.49
CA TRP A 55 -4.88 -2.25 5.18
C TRP A 55 -6.26 -2.30 4.49
N ALA A 56 -6.59 -3.39 3.78
CA ALA A 56 -7.95 -3.65 3.30
C ALA A 56 -8.96 -3.78 4.45
N ALA A 57 -8.55 -4.30 5.61
CA ALA A 57 -9.42 -4.47 6.77
C ALA A 57 -9.50 -3.18 7.61
N ARG A 58 -10.25 -2.18 7.12
CA ARG A 58 -10.40 -0.91 7.83
C ARG A 58 -11.32 -1.06 9.04
N ARG A 59 -10.77 -0.85 10.24
CA ARG A 59 -11.52 -0.85 11.50
C ARG A 59 -12.38 0.42 11.64
N LEU A 60 -13.69 0.27 11.77
CA LEU A 60 -14.57 1.32 12.26
C LEU A 60 -14.56 1.33 13.78
N ILE A 61 -14.15 2.46 14.36
CA ILE A 61 -14.31 2.71 15.79
C ILE A 61 -15.60 3.51 15.95
N VAL A 62 -16.68 2.85 16.37
CA VAL A 62 -17.91 3.54 16.77
C VAL A 62 -17.64 4.23 18.11
N LYS A 63 -18.15 5.44 18.34
CA LYS A 63 -17.88 6.32 19.51
C LYS A 63 -18.11 5.69 20.90
N ARG A 64 -18.63 4.46 20.98
CA ARG A 64 -18.76 3.64 22.19
C ARG A 64 -18.35 2.20 21.89
N ALA A 65 -17.12 2.01 21.44
CA ALA A 65 -16.60 0.69 21.10
C ALA A 65 -16.41 -0.15 22.38
N SER A 66 -17.39 -0.98 22.73
CA SER A 66 -17.09 -2.23 23.43
C SER A 66 -16.36 -3.16 22.44
N VAL A 67 -15.58 -4.13 22.94
CA VAL A 67 -14.89 -5.14 22.11
C VAL A 67 -15.87 -5.86 21.17
N GLU A 68 -17.15 -5.90 21.54
CA GLU A 68 -18.25 -6.53 20.82
C GLU A 68 -18.79 -5.72 19.62
N ASN A 69 -18.41 -4.44 19.46
CA ASN A 69 -18.95 -3.55 18.41
C ASN A 69 -17.90 -3.08 17.39
N VAL A 70 -16.80 -3.82 17.22
CA VAL A 70 -15.83 -3.55 16.17
C VAL A 70 -16.41 -4.00 14.82
N ARG A 71 -16.68 -3.04 13.94
CA ARG A 71 -17.06 -3.33 12.54
C ARG A 71 -15.86 -3.08 11.63
N TYR A 72 -15.69 -3.92 10.62
CA TYR A 72 -14.70 -3.71 9.57
C TYR A 72 -15.41 -3.29 8.29
N ILE A 73 -14.90 -2.24 7.63
CA ILE A 73 -15.22 -1.96 6.23
C ILE A 73 -14.06 -2.51 5.41
N LEU A 74 -14.39 -3.24 4.36
CA LEU A 74 -13.41 -3.65 3.37
C LEU A 74 -13.08 -2.46 2.47
N ASP A 75 -11.84 -2.01 2.51
CA ASP A 75 -11.28 -1.10 1.52
C ASP A 75 -10.73 -1.92 0.35
N THR A 76 -11.51 -1.99 -0.72
CA THR A 76 -11.17 -2.77 -1.92
C THR A 76 -9.98 -2.17 -2.69
N PHE A 77 -9.53 -0.95 -2.37
CA PHE A 77 -8.34 -0.38 -2.99
C PHE A 77 -7.13 -1.29 -2.81
N TYR A 78 -6.98 -1.93 -1.64
CA TYR A 78 -5.86 -2.80 -1.31
C TYR A 78 -6.04 -4.24 -1.80
N PHE A 79 -7.05 -4.50 -2.63
CA PHE A 79 -7.28 -5.79 -3.26
C PHE A 79 -6.95 -5.71 -4.75
N LEU A 80 -5.94 -6.46 -5.19
CA LEU A 80 -5.44 -6.48 -6.58
C LEU A 80 -5.07 -5.08 -7.08
N THR A 81 -4.47 -4.27 -6.21
CA THR A 81 -4.13 -2.87 -6.50
C THR A 81 -3.15 -2.76 -7.65
N ASN A 82 -3.34 -1.77 -8.52
CA ASN A 82 -2.36 -1.46 -9.56
C ASN A 82 -1.00 -1.12 -8.90
N PRO A 83 0.10 -1.77 -9.29
CA PRO A 83 1.40 -1.53 -8.67
C PRO A 83 1.86 -0.07 -8.75
N SER A 84 1.50 0.65 -9.82
CA SER A 84 1.81 2.09 -9.97
C SER A 84 1.10 2.98 -8.95
N GLN A 85 0.00 2.53 -8.37
CA GLN A 85 -0.71 3.22 -7.30
C GLN A 85 -0.22 2.75 -5.93
N LEU A 86 0.02 1.45 -5.77
CA LEU A 86 0.44 0.89 -4.49
C LEU A 86 1.85 1.33 -4.11
N ILE A 87 2.75 1.57 -5.08
CA ILE A 87 4.15 1.95 -4.84
C ILE A 87 4.32 3.23 -4.01
N TYR A 88 3.34 4.14 -4.03
CA TYR A 88 3.39 5.38 -3.23
C TYR A 88 3.32 5.08 -1.73
N THR A 89 2.56 4.06 -1.34
CA THR A 89 2.39 3.66 0.05
C THR A 89 3.29 2.48 0.42
N HIS A 90 3.41 1.45 -0.43
CA HIS A 90 4.13 0.20 -0.18
C HIS A 90 5.35 0.06 -1.10
N PHE A 91 6.54 0.02 -0.51
CA PHE A 91 7.80 -0.15 -1.22
C PHE A 91 8.48 -1.46 -0.84
N PRO A 92 8.55 -2.46 -1.72
CA PRO A 92 9.11 -3.77 -1.40
C PRO A 92 10.62 -3.69 -1.20
N HIS A 93 11.17 -4.57 -0.35
CA HIS A 93 12.62 -4.74 -0.22
C HIS A 93 13.25 -5.32 -1.49
N ASP A 94 12.54 -6.22 -2.17
CA ASP A 94 12.94 -6.80 -3.45
C ASP A 94 12.30 -5.99 -4.59
N LYS A 95 13.15 -5.35 -5.39
CA LYS A 95 12.76 -4.44 -6.48
C LYS A 95 11.87 -5.10 -7.53
N ASP A 96 11.98 -6.41 -7.73
CA ASP A 96 11.22 -7.13 -8.77
C ASP A 96 9.73 -7.20 -8.40
N TRP A 97 9.43 -7.08 -7.10
CA TRP A 97 8.05 -7.06 -6.59
C TRP A 97 7.41 -5.67 -6.59
N GLN A 98 8.08 -4.66 -7.14
CA GLN A 98 7.41 -3.42 -7.50
C GLN A 98 6.40 -3.65 -8.62
N LEU A 99 6.62 -4.66 -9.48
CA LEU A 99 5.77 -4.99 -10.64
C LEU A 99 5.49 -3.78 -11.55
N LEU A 100 6.42 -2.82 -11.56
CA LEU A 100 6.41 -1.66 -12.44
C LEU A 100 7.20 -1.96 -13.70
N HIS A 101 6.76 -1.39 -14.82
CA HIS A 101 7.56 -1.39 -16.06
C HIS A 101 8.92 -0.72 -15.85
N HIS A 102 8.95 0.36 -15.07
CA HIS A 102 10.17 1.07 -14.66
C HIS A 102 10.25 1.11 -13.14
N PRO A 103 10.99 0.18 -12.50
CA PRO A 103 11.18 0.20 -11.06
C PRO A 103 11.84 1.50 -10.59
N ILE A 104 11.40 2.01 -9.44
CA ILE A 104 11.91 3.25 -8.84
C ILE A 104 12.76 2.97 -7.60
N THR A 105 13.65 3.89 -7.26
CA THR A 105 14.42 3.81 -6.01
C THR A 105 13.58 4.28 -4.82
N LEU A 106 14.05 3.94 -3.61
CA LEU A 106 13.41 4.40 -2.39
C LEU A 106 13.44 5.94 -2.32
N GLU A 107 14.57 6.56 -2.69
CA GLU A 107 14.76 8.01 -2.72
C GLU A 107 13.77 8.67 -3.67
N ALA A 108 13.61 8.13 -4.89
CA ALA A 108 12.63 8.62 -5.86
C ALA A 108 11.20 8.54 -5.31
N ARG A 109 10.84 7.44 -4.64
CA ARG A 109 9.54 7.32 -3.96
C ARG A 109 9.35 8.37 -2.86
N LEU A 110 10.38 8.62 -2.04
CA LEU A 110 10.30 9.62 -0.97
C LEU A 110 10.06 11.03 -1.53
N PHE A 111 10.71 11.36 -2.65
CA PHE A 111 10.51 12.61 -3.36
C PHE A 111 9.08 12.73 -3.93
N LEU A 112 8.59 11.70 -4.62
CA LEU A 112 7.22 11.65 -5.16
C LEU A 112 6.16 11.79 -4.06
N PHE A 113 6.37 11.12 -2.93
CA PHE A 113 5.49 11.22 -1.77
C PHE A 113 5.50 12.65 -1.19
N TYR A 114 6.66 13.29 -1.06
CA TYR A 114 6.74 14.68 -0.60
C TYR A 114 5.95 15.64 -1.51
N LEU A 115 6.12 15.51 -2.83
CA LEU A 115 5.36 16.29 -3.80
C LEU A 115 3.85 16.05 -3.67
N TYR A 116 3.43 14.78 -3.60
CA TYR A 116 2.03 14.42 -3.42
C TYR A 116 1.42 15.12 -2.21
N TRP A 117 2.07 15.06 -1.05
CA TRP A 117 1.55 15.68 0.17
C TRP A 117 1.60 17.21 0.13
N HIS A 118 2.67 17.81 -0.38
CA HIS A 118 2.80 19.26 -0.44
C HIS A 118 1.78 19.91 -1.39
N PHE A 119 1.49 19.25 -2.52
CA PHE A 119 0.51 19.72 -3.50
C PHE A 119 -0.92 19.24 -3.23
N SER A 120 -1.14 18.28 -2.33
CA SER A 120 -2.50 17.81 -1.95
C SER A 120 -3.33 18.84 -1.17
N SER A 121 -2.72 19.92 -0.66
CA SER A 121 -3.44 21.03 -0.02
C SER A 121 -4.39 21.79 -0.96
N PHE A 122 -4.36 21.52 -2.27
CA PHE A 122 -5.26 22.10 -3.27
C PHE A 122 -6.36 21.16 -3.80
N ILE A 123 -6.36 19.88 -3.42
CA ILE A 123 -7.37 18.91 -3.89
C ILE A 123 -7.80 18.03 -2.71
N ILE A 124 -8.72 18.57 -1.91
CA ILE A 124 -9.52 17.77 -0.98
C ILE A 124 -10.64 17.14 -1.81
N ASP A 125 -10.38 16.00 -2.43
CA ASP A 125 -11.34 14.90 -2.33
C ASP A 125 -10.70 13.56 -2.69
N TYR A 126 -10.87 12.63 -1.76
CA TYR A 126 -10.37 11.26 -1.83
C TYR A 126 -11.14 10.52 -2.90
N LYS A 127 -10.54 10.35 -4.08
CA LYS A 127 -10.80 9.25 -5.03
C LYS A 127 -9.77 9.34 -6.15
N CYS A 128 -8.88 8.36 -6.19
CA CYS A 128 -8.28 7.81 -7.41
C CYS A 128 -8.12 8.83 -8.57
N VAL A 129 -7.24 9.83 -8.43
CA VAL A 129 -6.87 10.64 -9.59
C VAL A 129 -5.74 9.91 -10.29
N THR A 130 -6.10 9.28 -11.39
CA THR A 130 -5.22 8.83 -12.47
C THR A 130 -4.15 9.89 -12.73
N PHE A 131 -2.91 9.64 -12.28
CA PHE A 131 -1.73 10.43 -12.67
C PHE A 131 -1.41 10.13 -14.13
N LYS A 132 -2.27 10.60 -15.05
CA LYS A 132 -2.00 10.56 -16.50
C LYS A 132 -1.41 11.87 -17.03
N TYR A 133 -1.16 12.84 -16.15
CA TYR A 133 -0.83 14.20 -16.56
C TYR A 133 0.24 14.84 -15.68
N PHE A 134 1.36 14.18 -15.35
CA PHE A 134 2.52 14.88 -14.78
C PHE A 134 3.83 14.09 -14.96
N LEU A 135 4.11 13.61 -16.17
CA LEU A 135 5.48 13.35 -16.63
C LEU A 135 5.54 13.78 -18.12
N PRO A 136 6.58 14.53 -18.54
CA PRO A 136 6.81 14.81 -19.96
C PRO A 136 7.15 13.53 -20.75
#